data_AF-A0A7V0SRH3-F1
#
_entry.id   AF-A0A7V0SRH3-F1
#
_cell.length_a   1.000
_cell.length_b   1.000
_cell.length_c   1.000
_cell.angle_alpha   90.00
_cell.angle_beta   90.00
_cell.angle_gamma   90.00
#
_symmetry.space_group_name_H-M   'P 1'
#
loop_
_entity.id
_entity.type
_entity.pdbx_description
1 polymer ?
#
loop_
_entity_poly.entity_id
_entity_poly.type
_entity_poly.pdbx_seq_one_letter_code
_entity_poly.pdbx_strand_id
1 'polypeptide(L)' 'MAEVKKNSKQKNKLVDNSVKILLNKKAVNLVEYDLRKINNAVADYFIICSGTSKTHIQSLA' A
#
# COMPACT_ATOMS: atom_id res chain seq x y z
N MET A 1 -5.09 19.85 20.73
CA MET A 1 -5.39 19.49 19.33
C MET A 1 -4.05 19.07 18.72
N ALA A 2 -3.77 17.85 18.28
CA ALA A 2 -4.64 16.85 17.67
C ALA A 2 -4.40 15.44 18.24
N GLU A 3 -5.50 14.70 18.33
CA GLU A 3 -5.59 13.30 18.72
C GLU A 3 -4.89 12.43 17.66
N VAL A 4 -3.70 11.90 17.98
CA VAL A 4 -3.15 10.75 17.26
C VAL A 4 -3.99 9.55 17.67
N LYS A 5 -5.06 9.28 16.93
CA LYS A 5 -5.87 8.07 17.07
C LYS A 5 -5.02 6.85 16.72
N LYS A 6 -4.30 6.34 17.72
CA LYS A 6 -3.88 4.93 17.80
C LYS A 6 -5.15 4.10 18.01
N ASN A 7 -5.65 3.44 16.98
CA ASN A 7 -6.61 2.36 17.17
C ASN A 7 -6.34 1.18 16.21
N SER A 8 -6.13 0.02 16.83
CA SER A 8 -6.64 -1.29 16.42
C SER A 8 -6.38 -1.77 14.99
N LYS A 9 -5.31 -2.57 14.85
CA LYS A 9 -5.11 -3.73 13.95
C LYS A 9 -3.60 -3.77 13.72
N GLN A 10 -2.96 -4.91 13.94
CA GLN A 10 -1.57 -5.07 13.51
C GLN A 10 -1.55 -4.78 12.00
N LYS A 11 -1.14 -3.57 11.60
CA LYS A 11 -0.89 -3.26 10.20
C LYS A 11 0.20 -4.25 9.79
N ASN A 12 -0.12 -5.07 8.79
CA ASN A 12 0.77 -6.16 8.41
C ASN A 12 2.11 -5.51 8.03
N LYS A 13 3.17 -5.88 8.75
CA LYS A 13 4.50 -5.26 8.62
C LYS A 13 5.00 -5.34 7.17
N LEU A 14 4.55 -6.36 6.44
CA LEU A 14 4.79 -6.54 5.02
C LEU A 14 4.17 -5.42 4.18
N VAL A 15 2.91 -5.06 4.43
CA VAL A 15 2.20 -3.99 3.71
C VAL A 15 2.86 -2.64 3.95
N ASP A 16 3.21 -2.34 5.21
CA ASP A 16 3.89 -1.09 5.58
C ASP A 16 5.27 -0.97 4.90
N ASN A 17 6.04 -2.06 4.87
CA ASN A 17 7.33 -2.11 4.20
C ASN A 17 7.18 -1.96 2.68
N SER A 18 6.21 -2.62 2.06
CA SER A 18 5.93 -2.48 0.62
C SER A 18 5.58 -1.04 0.25
N VAL A 19 4.71 -0.38 1.02
CA VAL A 19 4.37 1.03 0.82
C VAL A 19 5.61 1.93 0.95
N LYS A 20 6.46 1.69 1.95
CA LYS A 20 7.71 2.44 2.12
C LYS A 20 8.66 2.26 0.94
N ILE A 21 8.81 1.04 0.42
CA ILE A 21 9.65 0.76 -0.74
C ILE A 21 9.12 1.49 -1.97
N LEU A 22 7.82 1.41 -2.23
CA LEU A 22 7.16 2.11 -3.34
C LEU A 22 7.32 3.62 -3.24
N LEU A 23 7.18 4.19 -2.04
CA LEU A 23 7.41 5.61 -1.79
C LEU A 23 8.89 6.00 -2.02
N ASN A 24 9.83 5.16 -1.59
CA ASN A 24 11.27 5.38 -1.81
C ASN A 24 11.62 5.38 -3.30
N LYS A 25 10.97 4.51 -4.08
CA LYS A 25 11.10 4.44 -5.53
C LYS A 25 10.30 5.53 -6.28
N LYS A 26 9.64 6.45 -5.56
CA LYS A 26 8.85 7.57 -6.10
C LYS A 26 7.64 7.11 -6.94
N ALA A 27 7.01 6.00 -6.53
CA ALA A 27 5.74 5.57 -7.11
C ALA A 27 4.68 6.68 -7.00
N VAL A 28 3.87 6.83 -8.05
CA VAL A 28 2.82 7.84 -8.13
C VAL A 28 1.48 7.21 -7.79
N ASN A 29 0.56 7.98 -7.21
CA ASN A 29 -0.82 7.53 -6.94
C ASN A 29 -0.88 6.21 -6.14
N LEU A 30 -0.19 6.17 -4.99
CA LEU A 30 -0.16 5.00 -4.12
C LEU A 30 -1.45 4.92 -3.27
N VAL A 31 -2.19 3.83 -3.41
CA VAL A 31 -3.45 3.56 -2.71
C VAL A 31 -3.41 2.17 -2.06
N GLU A 32 -3.72 2.11 -0.77
CA GLU A 32 -3.83 0.87 0.02
C GLU A 32 -5.31 0.53 0.23
N TYR A 33 -5.73 -0.67 -0.17
CA TYR A 33 -7.06 -1.22 0.06
C TYR A 33 -6.99 -2.41 1.03
N ASP A 34 -7.79 -2.36 2.10
CA ASP A 34 -8.01 -3.47 3.02
C ASP A 34 -9.25 -4.26 2.58
N LEU A 35 -9.02 -5.42 1.96
CA LEU A 35 -10.05 -6.26 1.35
C LEU A 35 -10.59 -7.32 2.33
N ARG A 36 -10.05 -7.43 3.55
CA ARG A 36 -10.51 -8.39 4.58
C ARG A 36 -11.96 -8.19 5.00
N LYS A 37 -12.58 -7.06 4.64
CA LYS A 37 -14.00 -6.78 4.87
C LYS A 37 -14.92 -7.37 3.79
N ILE A 38 -14.35 -7.92 2.72
CA ILE A 38 -15.09 -8.47 1.59
C ILE A 38 -14.93 -10.00 1.63
N ASN A 39 -16.03 -10.71 1.89
CA ASN A 39 -16.05 -12.17 2.11
C ASN A 39 -15.56 -13.03 0.94
N ASN A 40 -15.40 -12.47 -0.26
CA ASN A 40 -14.99 -13.19 -1.47
C ASN A 40 -13.76 -12.57 -2.16
N ALA A 41 -12.93 -11.83 -1.40
CA ALA A 41 -11.72 -11.24 -1.94
C ALA A 41 -10.61 -12.29 -2.10
N VAL A 42 -9.93 -12.25 -3.25
CA VAL A 42 -8.80 -13.14 -3.57
C VAL A 42 -7.53 -12.84 -2.76
N ALA A 43 -7.48 -11.69 -2.07
CA ALA A 43 -6.35 -11.24 -1.26
C ALA A 43 -6.83 -10.40 -0.07
N ASP A 44 -6.01 -10.32 0.99
CA ASP A 44 -6.31 -9.52 2.19
C ASP A 44 -6.08 -8.02 2.00
N TYR A 45 -5.04 -7.66 1.24
CA TYR A 45 -4.66 -6.27 0.99
C TYR A 45 -4.31 -6.09 -0.49
N PHE A 46 -4.72 -4.95 -1.04
CA PHE A 46 -4.33 -4.51 -2.37
C PHE A 46 -3.55 -3.21 -2.27
N ILE A 47 -2.41 -3.14 -2.96
CA ILE A 47 -1.63 -1.91 -3.09
C ILE A 47 -1.60 -1.58 -4.58
N ILE A 48 -2.16 -0.43 -4.92
CA ILE A 48 -2.22 0.06 -6.30
C ILE A 48 -1.31 1.27 -6.38
N CYS A 49 -0.43 1.29 -7.37
CA CYS A 49 0.44 2.43 -7.65
C CYS A 49 0.69 2.54 -9.15
N SER A 50 1.04 3.74 -9.59
CA SER A 50 1.33 4.07 -10.99
C SER A 50 2.79 4.49 -11.14
N GLY A 51 3.40 4.10 -12.26
CA GLY A 51 4.71 4.61 -12.67
C GLY A 51 4.57 5.58 -13.84
N THR A 52 5.51 6.51 -13.97
CA THR A 52 5.50 7.54 -15.03
C THR A 52 6.07 7.06 -16.36
N SER A 53 6.77 5.93 -16.39
CA SER A 53 7.35 5.34 -17.61
C SER A 53 7.49 3.83 -17.46
N LYS A 54 7.71 3.11 -18.58
CA LYS A 54 7.92 1.66 -18.57
C LYS A 54 9.09 1.24 -17.66
N THR A 55 10.21 1.96 -17.74
CA THR A 55 11.39 1.72 -16.90
C THR A 55 11.10 1.98 -15.42
N HIS A 56 10.31 3.00 -15.11
CA HIS A 56 9.87 3.27 -13.74
C HIS A 56 8.94 2.16 -13.23
N ILE A 57 7.97 1.72 -14.02
CA ILE A 57 7.10 0.59 -13.63
C ILE A 57 7.93 -0.68 -13.38
N GLN A 58 8.92 -0.95 -14.24
CA GLN A 58 9.79 -2.10 -14.08
C GLN A 58 10.73 -1.99 -12.87
N SER A 59 11.09 -0.78 -12.44
CA SER A 59 11.82 -0.60 -11.20
C SER A 59 10.91 -0.74 -9.97
N LEU A 60 9.59 -0.60 -10.08
CA LEU A 60 8.64 -0.75 -8.97
C LEU A 60 8.24 -2.21 -8.69
N ALA A 61 8.23 -3.05 -9.72
CA ALA A 61 7.99 -4.50 -9.62
C ALA A 61 9.15 -5.21 -8.91
#